data_AF-A0A973F8T7-F1
#
_entry.id   AF-A0A973F8T7-F1
#
_cell.length_a   1.000
_cell.length_b   1.000
_cell.length_c   1.000
_cell.angle_alpha   90.00
_cell.angle_beta   90.00
_cell.angle_gamma   90.00
#
_symmetry.space_group_name_H-M   'P 1'
#
loop_
_entity.id
_entity.type
_entity.pdbx_description
1 polymer ?
#
loop_
_entity_poly.entity_id
_entity_poly.type
_entity_poly.pdbx_seq_one_letter_code
_entity_poly.pdbx_strand_id
1 'polypeptide(L)'
;MILAGLVFVNNDGKLVNIARWFLPDYRATGRQWMIRDQGKGNMTTNEIMLGIESFRPCQHIIEVAGDSEGPHKLTCAICYDSTDLKLASDLKGKTDLFLIIAHNRDVKTFDTMATALHYHMYQHVAVVNKGEYGGTTIQAPYKEHHDRLISHVHGSDQISISVSDLDLAAFKRKIGKYKEVKSPPANTSI
;
A
#
# COMPACT_ATOMS: atom_id res chain seq x y z
N MET A 1 13.52 4.61 -2.82
CA MET A 1 12.19 4.85 -3.44
C MET A 1 11.35 5.65 -2.46
N ILE A 2 10.47 6.52 -2.93
CA ILE A 2 9.56 7.30 -2.08
C ILE A 2 8.15 7.22 -2.68
N LEU A 3 7.14 7.05 -1.85
CA LEU A 3 5.73 7.20 -2.21
C LEU A 3 5.15 8.39 -1.44
N ALA A 4 4.66 9.39 -2.15
CA ALA A 4 3.91 10.51 -1.59
C ALA A 4 2.44 10.36 -1.98
N GLY A 5 1.49 10.63 -1.10
CA GLY A 5 0.06 10.60 -1.46
C GLY A 5 -0.68 11.86 -1.07
N LEU A 6 -1.96 11.90 -1.43
CA LEU A 6 -2.84 13.07 -1.27
C LEU A 6 -2.32 14.30 -2.03
N VAL A 7 -1.81 14.08 -3.25
CA VAL A 7 -1.33 15.14 -4.12
C VAL A 7 -2.48 15.54 -5.05
N PHE A 8 -2.91 16.79 -4.97
CA PHE A 8 -3.94 17.33 -5.86
C PHE A 8 -3.29 18.03 -7.05
N VAL A 9 -3.64 17.59 -8.27
CA VAL A 9 -3.09 18.15 -9.51
C VAL A 9 -4.19 18.50 -10.49
N ASN A 10 -3.95 19.50 -11.34
CA ASN A 10 -4.81 19.78 -12.48
C ASN A 10 -4.45 18.83 -13.63
N ASN A 11 -5.42 18.07 -14.11
CA ASN A 11 -5.35 17.19 -15.27
C ASN A 11 -6.40 17.65 -16.29
N ASP A 12 -5.99 18.42 -17.30
CA ASP A 12 -6.85 18.92 -18.39
C ASP A 12 -8.09 19.69 -17.89
N GLY A 13 -7.90 20.57 -16.91
CA GLY A 13 -8.96 21.37 -16.30
C GLY A 13 -9.68 20.69 -15.13
N LYS A 14 -9.34 19.44 -14.82
CA LYS A 14 -9.95 18.64 -13.75
C LYS A 14 -9.00 18.54 -12.57
N LEU A 15 -9.49 18.82 -11.37
CA LEU A 15 -8.70 18.60 -10.15
C LEU A 15 -8.76 17.12 -9.79
N VAL A 16 -7.62 16.44 -9.69
CA VAL A 16 -7.56 14.99 -9.41
C VAL A 16 -6.65 14.70 -8.22
N ASN A 17 -6.95 13.62 -7.48
CA ASN A 17 -6.15 13.14 -6.37
C ASN A 17 -5.23 11.99 -6.84
N ILE A 18 -3.93 12.15 -6.65
CA ILE A 18 -2.92 11.16 -7.04
C ILE A 18 -1.97 10.82 -5.87
N ALA A 19 -1.36 9.65 -5.96
CA ALA A 19 -0.19 9.27 -5.21
C ALA A 19 1.00 9.15 -6.17
N ARG A 20 2.13 9.74 -5.81
CA ARG A 20 3.32 9.86 -6.64
C ARG A 20 4.43 8.98 -6.13
N TRP A 21 4.89 8.09 -7.00
CA TRP A 21 6.10 7.31 -6.83
C TRP A 21 7.30 8.10 -7.34
N PHE A 22 8.33 8.22 -6.52
CA PHE A 22 9.66 8.67 -6.90
C PHE A 22 10.62 7.48 -6.85
N LEU A 23 10.99 6.99 -8.02
CA LEU A 23 11.81 5.80 -8.20
C LEU A 23 13.23 6.24 -8.56
N PRO A 24 14.25 5.94 -7.74
CA PRO A 24 15.63 6.24 -8.10
C PRO A 24 16.08 5.28 -9.21
N ASP A 25 16.63 5.84 -10.29
CA ASP A 25 17.30 5.10 -11.36
C ASP A 25 18.80 5.39 -11.28
N TYR A 26 19.60 4.38 -10.94
CA TYR A 26 21.04 4.51 -10.78
C TYR A 26 21.73 4.01 -12.05
N ARG A 27 22.46 4.92 -12.72
CA ARG A 27 23.25 4.63 -13.91
C ARG A 27 24.72 4.95 -13.65
N ALA A 28 25.60 4.46 -14.51
CA ALA A 28 27.02 4.81 -14.46
C ALA A 28 27.27 6.33 -14.51
N THR A 29 26.36 7.09 -15.14
CA THR A 29 26.44 8.55 -15.28
C THR A 29 25.83 9.33 -14.10
N GLY A 30 25.28 8.65 -13.09
CA GLY A 30 24.66 9.27 -11.91
C GLY A 30 23.25 8.78 -11.61
N ARG A 31 22.52 9.51 -10.76
CA ARG A 31 21.16 9.19 -10.32
C ARG A 31 20.12 10.04 -11.03
N GLN A 32 19.12 9.39 -11.63
CA GLN A 32 17.90 10.04 -12.14
C GLN A 32 16.69 9.61 -11.30
N TRP A 33 15.58 10.35 -11.43
CA TRP A 33 14.31 10.03 -10.79
C TRP A 33 13.26 9.74 -11.86
N MET A 34 12.68 8.54 -11.81
CA MET A 34 11.47 8.24 -12.56
C MET A 34 10.25 8.54 -11.68
N ILE A 35 9.27 9.24 -12.24
CA ILE A 35 8.03 9.60 -11.56
C ILE A 35 6.88 8.80 -12.16
N ARG A 36 6.03 8.21 -11.30
CA ARG A 36 4.78 7.53 -11.71
C ARG A 36 3.65 7.95 -10.79
N ASP A 37 2.52 8.31 -11.38
CA ASP A 37 1.36 8.81 -10.64
C ASP A 37 0.25 7.76 -10.64
N GLN A 38 -0.05 7.24 -9.45
CA GLN A 38 -1.21 6.39 -9.19
C GLN A 38 -2.41 7.28 -8.88
N GLY A 39 -3.34 7.39 -9.80
CA GLY A 39 -4.56 8.17 -9.59
C GLY A 39 -5.62 7.42 -8.77
N LYS A 40 -6.55 8.18 -8.20
CA LYS A 40 -7.68 7.68 -7.40
C LYS A 40 -8.91 7.43 -8.26
N GLY A 41 -9.50 6.24 -8.14
CA GLY A 41 -10.68 5.83 -8.91
C GLY A 41 -12.02 6.14 -8.22
N ASN A 42 -12.09 6.00 -6.90
CA ASN A 42 -13.32 6.08 -6.12
C ASN A 42 -13.28 7.30 -5.21
N MET A 43 -14.09 8.31 -5.51
CA MET A 43 -14.13 9.56 -4.73
C MET A 43 -14.93 9.39 -3.43
N THR A 44 -14.47 10.07 -2.38
CA THR A 44 -15.26 10.28 -1.16
C THR A 44 -16.24 11.44 -1.35
N THR A 45 -17.29 11.51 -0.53
CA THR A 45 -18.24 12.63 -0.55
C THR A 45 -17.54 13.98 -0.40
N ASN A 46 -16.52 14.07 0.46
CA ASN A 46 -15.74 15.29 0.66
C ASN A 46 -14.96 15.69 -0.60
N GLU A 47 -14.39 14.73 -1.32
CA GLU A 47 -13.68 15.00 -2.57
C GLU A 47 -14.62 15.49 -3.66
N ILE A 48 -15.81 14.89 -3.77
CA ILE A 48 -16.84 15.33 -4.71
C ILE A 48 -17.28 16.77 -4.40
N MET A 49 -17.49 17.10 -3.13
CA MET A 49 -17.84 18.47 -2.71
C MET A 49 -16.75 19.50 -3.02
N LEU A 50 -15.48 19.07 -3.05
CA LEU A 50 -14.34 19.92 -3.40
C LEU A 50 -14.09 19.99 -4.92
N GLY A 51 -14.94 19.37 -5.74
CA GLY A 51 -14.78 19.34 -7.20
C GLY A 51 -13.63 18.46 -7.67
N ILE A 52 -13.20 17.49 -6.85
CA ILE A 52 -12.17 16.53 -7.23
C ILE A 52 -12.82 15.41 -8.06
N GLU A 53 -12.24 15.14 -9.22
CA GLU A 53 -12.72 14.13 -10.16
C GLU A 53 -11.94 12.82 -10.05
N SER A 54 -12.62 11.72 -10.41
CA SER A 54 -12.01 10.40 -10.55
C SER A 54 -11.01 10.38 -11.70
N PHE A 55 -9.83 9.84 -11.43
CA PHE A 55 -8.79 9.65 -12.43
C PHE A 55 -7.92 8.48 -12.02
N ARG A 56 -8.11 7.30 -12.62
CA ARG A 56 -7.25 6.13 -12.42
C ARG A 56 -7.11 5.36 -13.74
N PRO A 57 -6.28 5.84 -14.68
CA PRO A 57 -6.14 5.21 -16.00
C PRO A 57 -5.48 3.83 -15.92
N CYS A 58 -4.68 3.56 -14.89
CA CYS A 58 -4.08 2.25 -14.65
C CYS A 58 -3.80 2.02 -13.16
N GLN A 59 -3.49 0.76 -12.83
CA GLN A 59 -2.94 0.35 -11.54
C GLN A 59 -1.45 0.05 -11.73
N HIS A 60 -0.58 0.85 -11.10
CA HIS A 60 0.86 0.64 -11.19
C HIS A 60 1.32 -0.47 -10.26
N ILE A 61 2.11 -1.41 -10.81
CA ILE A 61 2.89 -2.38 -10.04
C ILE A 61 4.36 -2.01 -10.24
N ILE A 62 5.01 -1.59 -9.17
CA ILE A 62 6.42 -1.21 -9.15
C ILE A 62 7.22 -2.45 -8.77
N GLU A 63 8.10 -2.89 -9.65
CA GLU A 63 9.02 -4.00 -9.38
C GLU A 63 10.35 -3.45 -8.87
N VAL A 64 10.79 -3.92 -7.70
CA VAL A 64 12.05 -3.52 -7.06
C VAL A 64 12.97 -4.73 -7.04
N ALA A 65 14.07 -4.62 -7.80
CA ALA A 65 15.15 -5.60 -7.84
C ALA A 65 16.30 -5.21 -6.91
N GLY A 66 17.22 -6.16 -6.66
CA GLY A 66 18.44 -5.94 -5.87
C GLY A 66 18.48 -6.67 -4.53
N ASP A 67 17.38 -7.31 -4.14
CA ASP A 67 17.33 -8.27 -3.04
C ASP A 67 17.56 -9.70 -3.56
N SER A 68 18.24 -10.56 -2.80
CA SER A 68 18.52 -11.95 -3.22
C SER A 68 17.28 -12.83 -3.31
N GLU A 69 16.20 -12.43 -2.65
CA GLU A 69 14.91 -13.13 -2.65
C GLU A 69 13.85 -12.37 -3.47
N GLY A 70 14.27 -11.30 -4.14
CA GLY A 70 13.49 -10.47 -5.05
C GLY A 70 13.88 -10.64 -6.52
N PRO A 71 13.06 -10.16 -7.46
CA PRO A 71 12.38 -8.88 -7.35
C PRO A 71 11.05 -8.92 -6.59
N HIS A 72 10.76 -7.82 -5.88
CA HIS A 72 9.53 -7.63 -5.09
C HIS A 72 8.59 -6.65 -5.79
N LYS A 73 7.29 -6.93 -5.78
CA LYS A 73 6.27 -6.15 -6.50
C LYS A 73 5.41 -5.36 -5.53
N LEU A 74 5.43 -4.04 -5.65
CA LEU A 74 4.70 -3.12 -4.78
C LEU A 74 3.59 -2.41 -5.56
N THR A 75 2.49 -2.10 -4.90
CA THR A 75 1.43 -1.27 -5.49
C THR A 75 0.80 -0.39 -4.43
N CYS A 76 0.04 0.62 -4.85
CA CYS A 76 -0.69 1.46 -3.90
C CYS A 76 -2.10 1.83 -4.35
N ALA A 77 -2.93 2.21 -3.38
CA ALA A 77 -4.25 2.78 -3.58
C ALA A 77 -4.46 3.98 -2.65
N ILE A 78 -5.40 4.87 -3.00
CA ILE A 78 -5.69 6.06 -2.20
C ILE A 78 -6.99 5.89 -1.43
N CYS A 79 -6.86 5.75 -0.12
CA CYS A 79 -7.94 5.75 0.86
C CYS A 79 -9.10 4.84 0.41
N TYR A 80 -10.21 5.43 -0.01
CA TYR A 80 -11.43 4.73 -0.42
C TYR A 80 -11.24 3.73 -1.58
N ASP A 81 -10.20 3.87 -2.41
CA ASP A 81 -9.89 2.86 -3.43
C ASP A 81 -9.59 1.48 -2.86
N SER A 82 -9.08 1.39 -1.63
CA SER A 82 -8.75 0.09 -1.02
C SER A 82 -9.97 -0.70 -0.56
N THR A 83 -11.16 -0.08 -0.51
CA THR A 83 -12.40 -0.78 -0.16
C THR A 83 -12.98 -1.55 -1.36
N ASP A 84 -12.46 -1.31 -2.57
CA ASP A 84 -12.85 -2.03 -3.78
C ASP A 84 -12.27 -3.45 -3.78
N LEU A 85 -13.12 -4.44 -3.48
CA LEU A 85 -12.73 -5.85 -3.48
C LEU A 85 -12.27 -6.34 -4.86
N LYS A 86 -12.73 -5.71 -5.96
CA LYS A 86 -12.27 -6.05 -7.30
C LYS A 86 -10.78 -5.74 -7.43
N LEU A 87 -10.34 -4.58 -6.94
CA LEU A 87 -8.93 -4.21 -6.93
C LEU A 87 -8.09 -5.21 -6.12
N ALA A 88 -8.54 -5.58 -4.92
CA ALA A 88 -7.86 -6.57 -4.09
C ALA A 88 -7.76 -7.94 -4.79
N SER A 89 -8.85 -8.39 -5.42
CA SER A 89 -8.88 -9.63 -6.21
C SER A 89 -7.93 -9.57 -7.40
N ASP A 90 -7.90 -8.44 -8.12
CA ASP A 90 -7.04 -8.26 -9.28
C ASP A 90 -5.55 -8.24 -8.92
N LEU A 91 -5.21 -7.78 -7.71
CA LEU A 91 -3.85 -7.69 -7.19
C LEU A 91 -3.35 -8.96 -6.48
N LYS A 92 -4.25 -9.85 -6.05
CA LYS A 92 -3.91 -11.12 -5.39
C LYS A 92 -2.97 -11.95 -6.26
N GLY A 93 -1.84 -12.37 -5.68
CA GLY A 93 -0.80 -13.14 -6.38
C GLY A 93 0.06 -12.35 -7.36
N LYS A 94 -0.20 -11.05 -7.56
CA LYS A 94 0.59 -10.18 -8.45
C LYS A 94 1.53 -9.23 -7.71
N THR A 95 1.33 -9.06 -6.42
CA THR A 95 2.01 -8.07 -5.56
C THR A 95 2.39 -8.69 -4.22
N ASP A 96 3.40 -8.07 -3.59
CA ASP A 96 4.01 -8.47 -2.31
C ASP A 96 3.72 -7.46 -1.19
N LEU A 97 3.55 -6.18 -1.57
CA LEU A 97 3.16 -5.11 -0.67
C LEU A 97 2.08 -4.25 -1.29
N PHE A 98 0.96 -4.13 -0.60
CA PHE A 98 -0.12 -3.20 -0.92
C PHE A 98 -0.14 -2.01 0.05
N LEU A 99 0.20 -0.83 -0.47
CA LEU A 99 0.24 0.43 0.28
C LEU A 99 -1.06 1.22 0.11
N ILE A 100 -1.69 1.59 1.22
CA ILE A 100 -2.94 2.37 1.23
C ILE A 100 -2.62 3.73 1.84
N ILE A 101 -2.59 4.77 1.01
CA ILE A 101 -2.40 6.14 1.51
C ILE A 101 -3.76 6.70 1.90
N ALA A 102 -3.95 6.97 3.18
CA ALA A 102 -5.24 7.31 3.76
C ALA A 102 -5.28 8.74 4.30
N HIS A 103 -6.46 9.33 4.18
CA HIS A 103 -6.90 10.48 4.98
C HIS A 103 -8.24 10.09 5.56
N ASN A 104 -8.21 9.29 6.61
CA ASN A 104 -9.41 8.68 7.16
C ASN A 104 -9.51 8.92 8.67
N ARG A 105 -10.73 9.24 9.12
CA ARG A 105 -11.05 9.45 10.54
C ARG A 105 -11.49 8.16 11.21
N ASP A 106 -12.07 7.22 10.46
CA ASP A 106 -12.53 5.94 10.99
C ASP A 106 -11.43 4.89 10.97
N VAL A 107 -10.46 5.06 11.87
CA VAL A 107 -9.27 4.20 11.97
C VAL A 107 -9.64 2.73 12.16
N LYS A 108 -10.68 2.42 12.95
CA LYS A 108 -11.06 1.04 13.29
C LYS A 108 -11.55 0.25 12.07
N THR A 109 -12.35 0.89 11.22
CA THR A 109 -12.83 0.25 9.98
C THR A 109 -11.68 -0.06 9.03
N PHE A 110 -10.72 0.87 8.87
CA PHE A 110 -9.57 0.65 8.00
C PHE A 110 -8.59 -0.39 8.55
N ASP A 111 -8.41 -0.46 9.87
CA ASP A 111 -7.58 -1.49 10.51
C ASP A 111 -8.19 -2.89 10.35
N THR A 112 -9.52 -3.01 10.52
CA THR A 112 -10.26 -4.25 10.26
C THR A 112 -10.17 -4.66 8.78
N MET A 113 -10.28 -3.68 7.87
CA MET A 113 -10.13 -3.92 6.44
C MET A 113 -8.71 -4.38 6.10
N ALA A 114 -7.67 -3.75 6.64
CA ALA A 114 -6.28 -4.18 6.46
C ALA A 114 -6.07 -5.62 6.97
N THR A 115 -6.70 -5.96 8.10
CA THR A 115 -6.73 -7.32 8.67
C THR A 115 -7.33 -8.33 7.70
N ALA A 116 -8.45 -7.99 7.06
CA ALA A 116 -9.07 -8.85 6.06
C ALA A 116 -8.19 -8.97 4.81
N LEU A 117 -7.71 -7.84 4.28
CA LEU A 117 -6.97 -7.77 3.02
C LEU A 117 -5.64 -8.53 3.09
N HIS A 118 -4.86 -8.41 4.17
CA HIS A 118 -3.56 -9.08 4.26
C HIS A 118 -3.70 -10.60 4.10
N TYR A 119 -4.79 -11.19 4.62
CA TYR A 119 -5.03 -12.62 4.52
C TYR A 119 -5.58 -12.99 3.15
N HIS A 120 -6.60 -12.27 2.65
CA HIS A 120 -7.23 -12.58 1.36
C HIS A 120 -6.31 -12.36 0.16
N MET A 121 -5.47 -11.33 0.21
CA MET A 121 -4.45 -11.06 -0.81
C MET A 121 -3.16 -11.85 -0.56
N TYR A 122 -3.01 -12.43 0.63
CA TYR A 122 -1.88 -13.23 1.10
C TYR A 122 -0.53 -12.51 0.92
N GLN A 123 -0.45 -11.26 1.40
CA GLN A 123 0.70 -10.37 1.25
C GLN A 123 0.72 -9.30 2.36
N HIS A 124 1.76 -8.46 2.41
CA HIS A 124 1.79 -7.32 3.33
C HIS A 124 0.80 -6.24 2.89
N VAL A 125 0.07 -5.68 3.85
CA VAL A 125 -0.81 -4.52 3.65
C VAL A 125 -0.41 -3.43 4.62
N ALA A 126 -0.08 -2.26 4.10
CA ALA A 126 0.35 -1.11 4.89
C ALA A 126 -0.62 0.05 4.68
N VAL A 127 -1.33 0.45 5.74
CA VAL A 127 -2.14 1.67 5.75
C VAL A 127 -1.28 2.79 6.32
N VAL A 128 -1.11 3.86 5.56
CA VAL A 128 -0.38 5.07 5.96
C VAL A 128 -1.37 6.21 6.03
N ASN A 129 -1.76 6.60 7.24
CA ASN A 129 -2.76 7.63 7.46
C ASN A 129 -2.12 8.95 7.91
N LYS A 130 -2.89 10.05 7.83
CA LYS A 130 -2.48 11.36 8.34
C LYS A 130 -2.26 11.30 9.87
N GLY A 131 -1.17 11.89 10.34
CA GLY A 131 -0.75 11.87 11.76
C GLY A 131 -1.78 12.45 12.74
N GLU A 132 -2.64 13.37 12.30
CA GLU A 132 -3.77 13.92 13.08
C GLU A 132 -4.68 12.81 13.62
N TYR A 133 -5.02 11.83 12.77
CA TYR A 133 -5.97 10.76 13.13
C TYR A 133 -5.27 9.47 13.59
N GLY A 134 -3.97 9.32 13.33
CA GLY A 134 -3.25 8.07 13.57
C GLY A 134 -3.80 6.91 12.73
N GLY A 135 -3.62 5.68 13.18
CA GLY A 135 -4.12 4.49 12.47
C GLY A 135 -3.26 4.06 11.29
N THR A 136 -2.01 4.50 11.24
CA THR A 136 -0.99 3.88 10.39
C THR A 136 -0.71 2.49 10.94
N THR A 137 -0.86 1.47 10.11
CA THR A 137 -0.71 0.07 10.48
C THR A 137 -0.05 -0.71 9.37
N ILE A 138 0.80 -1.68 9.71
CA ILE A 138 1.36 -2.63 8.75
C ILE A 138 1.03 -4.03 9.21
N GLN A 139 0.34 -4.76 8.34
CA GLN A 139 -0.17 -6.08 8.64
C GLN A 139 0.24 -7.13 7.61
N ALA A 140 0.40 -8.37 8.06
CA ALA A 140 0.81 -9.49 7.21
C ALA A 140 0.26 -10.83 7.73
N PRO A 141 0.00 -11.83 6.86
CA PRO A 141 -0.60 -13.12 7.24
C PRO A 141 0.38 -14.09 7.95
N TYR A 142 1.07 -13.62 8.99
CA TYR A 142 1.82 -14.49 9.90
C TYR A 142 0.88 -15.28 10.83
N LYS A 143 1.35 -16.45 11.27
CA LYS A 143 0.57 -17.37 12.10
C LYS A 143 0.36 -16.78 13.50
N GLU A 144 1.44 -16.34 14.13
CA GLU A 144 1.41 -15.76 15.47
C GLU A 144 0.75 -14.38 15.47
N HIS A 145 -0.14 -14.13 16.43
CA HIS A 145 -0.93 -12.90 16.46
C HIS A 145 -0.05 -11.65 16.60
N HIS A 146 1.03 -11.74 17.38
CA HIS A 146 1.95 -10.63 17.62
C HIS A 146 2.81 -10.31 16.39
N ASP A 147 3.01 -11.26 15.48
CA ASP A 147 3.76 -11.03 14.24
C ASP A 147 2.89 -10.39 13.14
N ARG A 148 1.56 -10.54 13.24
CA ARG A 148 0.64 -9.98 12.24
C ARG A 148 0.66 -8.47 12.22
N LEU A 149 0.84 -7.83 13.38
CA LEU A 149 0.91 -6.38 13.51
C LEU A 149 2.38 -5.96 13.60
N ILE A 150 2.95 -5.51 12.49
CA ILE A 150 4.37 -5.14 12.41
C ILE A 150 4.59 -3.75 13.01
N SER A 151 3.66 -2.82 12.76
CA SER A 151 3.66 -1.50 13.38
C SER A 151 2.24 -0.97 13.47
N HIS A 152 1.96 -0.20 14.52
CA HIS A 152 0.71 0.53 14.70
C HIS A 152 1.00 1.86 15.40
N VAL A 153 0.53 2.95 14.82
CA VAL A 153 0.74 4.31 15.37
C VAL A 153 -0.59 4.91 15.81
N HIS A 154 -0.67 5.32 17.08
CA HIS A 154 -1.83 6.03 17.63
C HIS A 154 -1.76 7.54 17.35
N GLY A 155 -2.93 8.14 17.09
CA GLY A 155 -3.03 9.58 16.83
C GLY A 155 -2.82 10.39 18.10
N SER A 156 -2.04 11.47 18.00
CA SER A 156 -1.79 12.41 19.11
C SER A 156 -1.57 13.84 18.61
N ASP A 157 -2.00 14.16 17.37
CA ASP A 157 -1.66 15.42 16.67
C ASP A 157 -0.16 15.70 16.56
N GLN A 158 0.68 14.67 16.72
CA GLN A 158 2.13 14.77 16.59
C GLN A 158 2.63 14.13 15.29
N ILE A 159 3.73 14.68 14.78
CA ILE A 159 4.48 14.04 13.69
C ILE A 159 5.13 12.78 14.26
N SER A 160 4.82 11.64 13.66
CA SER A 160 5.41 10.35 14.00
C SER A 160 6.13 9.78 12.79
N ILE A 161 7.31 9.21 13.03
CA ILE A 161 8.06 8.46 12.04
C ILE A 161 8.08 7.00 12.53
N SER A 162 7.49 6.10 11.75
CA SER A 162 7.53 4.66 12.01
C SER A 162 8.53 4.02 11.06
N VAL A 163 9.47 3.25 11.61
CA VAL A 163 10.40 2.41 10.85
C VAL A 163 10.04 0.96 11.12
N SER A 164 9.97 0.14 10.07
CA SER A 164 9.55 -1.25 10.17
C SER A 164 10.24 -2.10 9.12
N ASP A 165 10.73 -3.26 9.54
CA ASP A 165 11.36 -4.24 8.65
C ASP A 165 10.31 -5.19 8.09
N LEU A 166 10.24 -5.29 6.76
CA LEU A 166 9.28 -6.12 6.05
C LEU A 166 10.01 -7.22 5.29
N ASP A 167 9.72 -8.47 5.62
CA ASP A 167 10.14 -9.64 4.84
C ASP A 167 9.20 -9.84 3.65
N LEU A 168 9.42 -9.11 2.55
CA LEU A 168 8.56 -9.14 1.36
C LEU A 168 8.56 -10.52 0.65
N ALA A 169 9.58 -11.35 0.89
CA ALA A 169 9.65 -12.70 0.33
C ALA A 169 8.83 -13.72 1.15
N ALA A 170 8.39 -13.38 2.36
CA ALA A 170 7.79 -14.31 3.34
C ALA A 170 6.71 -15.24 2.77
N PHE A 171 5.89 -14.74 1.85
CA PHE A 171 4.72 -15.44 1.33
C PHE A 171 4.93 -16.13 -0.03
N LYS A 172 6.11 -15.95 -0.63
CA LYS A 172 6.53 -16.59 -1.89
C LYS A 172 7.74 -17.52 -1.72
N ARG A 173 8.50 -17.37 -0.64
CA ARG A 173 9.70 -18.14 -0.34
C ARG A 173 9.37 -19.63 -0.26
N LYS A 174 10.05 -20.43 -1.10
CA LYS A 174 9.91 -21.90 -1.12
C LYS A 174 10.92 -22.62 -0.23
N ILE A 175 12.03 -21.97 0.10
CA ILE A 175 13.17 -22.57 0.82
C ILE A 175 13.57 -21.64 1.97
N GLY A 176 13.60 -22.14 3.20
CA GLY A 176 13.86 -21.35 4.42
C GLY A 176 12.59 -20.78 5.04
N LYS A 177 12.47 -20.84 6.38
CA LYS A 177 11.36 -20.26 7.14
C LYS A 177 11.93 -19.28 8.16
N TYR A 178 11.61 -17.99 8.03
CA TYR A 178 11.96 -16.98 9.03
C TYR A 178 10.89 -16.88 10.12
N LYS A 179 9.64 -16.63 9.72
CA LYS A 179 8.45 -16.67 10.59
C LYS A 179 7.43 -17.67 10.06
N GLU A 180 6.63 -18.25 10.95
CA GLU A 180 5.53 -19.11 10.53
C GLU A 180 4.43 -18.27 9.87
N VAL A 181 4.05 -18.64 8.64
CA VAL A 181 2.98 -18.01 7.86
C VAL A 181 1.69 -18.82 7.97
N LYS A 182 0.53 -18.17 7.82
CA LYS A 182 -0.76 -18.86 7.77
C LYS A 182 -0.85 -19.76 6.53
N SER A 183 -1.74 -20.74 6.56
CA SER A 183 -2.13 -21.43 5.33
C SER A 183 -2.68 -20.40 4.32
N PRO A 184 -2.28 -20.47 3.04
CA PRO A 184 -2.83 -19.61 2.01
C PRO A 184 -4.36 -19.73 1.92
N PRO A 185 -5.08 -18.65 1.60
CA PRO A 185 -6.51 -18.76 1.34
C PRO A 185 -6.76 -19.62 0.10
N ALA A 186 -7.99 -20.11 -0.04
CA ALA A 186 -8.40 -20.88 -1.22
C ALA A 186 -8.04 -20.15 -2.53
N ASN A 187 -7.72 -20.91 -3.57
CA ASN A 187 -7.33 -20.40 -4.89
C ASN A 187 -6.16 -19.40 -4.83
N THR A 188 -5.09 -19.76 -4.12
CA THR A 188 -3.84 -18.98 -4.08
C THR A 188 -2.72 -19.80 -4.69
N SER A 189 -2.16 -19.33 -5.80
CA SER A 189 -0.98 -19.93 -6.42
C SER A 189 0.27 -19.33 -5.80
N ILE A 190 1.18 -20.18 -5.29
CA ILE A 190 2.45 -19.79 -4.63
C ILE A 190 3.65 -19.98 -5.57
#